data_AF-A0A803QRI0-F1
#
_entry.id   AF-A0A803QRI0-F1
#
_cell.length_a   1.000
_cell.length_b   1.000
_cell.length_c   1.000
_cell.angle_alpha   90.00
_cell.angle_beta   90.00
_cell.angle_gamma   90.00
#
_symmetry.space_group_name_H-M   'P 1'
#
loop_
_entity.id
_entity.type
_entity.pdbx_description
1 polymer ?
#
loop_
_entity_poly.entity_id
_entity_poly.type
_entity_poly.pdbx_seq_one_letter_code
_entity_poly.pdbx_strand_id
1 'polypeptide(L)'
;MPYAAKIKSNPKKLCSYSLKFALAAASDAYKTVVKIGKSKGLTTTDKAVLADCKDSLKDSVEELQQCKEALDSINRNNSTSSDEAKFQTENIKTWASAALTDEYTCHDEIEEEKVGPTMKKKLDASVVKVSRSASILLAIVNGYCSNY
;
A
#
# COMPACT_ATOMS: atom_id res chain seq x y z
N MET A 1 21.69 -5.84 9.27
CA MET A 1 20.39 -6.10 8.61
C MET A 1 19.33 -6.54 9.64
N PRO A 2 18.61 -5.61 10.30
CA PRO A 2 17.70 -5.93 11.41
C PRO A 2 16.45 -6.74 11.01
N TYR A 3 16.11 -6.78 9.71
CA TYR A 3 14.97 -7.53 9.19
C TYR A 3 15.28 -9.00 8.92
N ALA A 4 16.51 -9.33 8.51
CA ALA A 4 16.93 -10.70 8.18
C ALA A 4 16.76 -11.66 9.37
N ALA A 5 17.14 -11.22 10.58
CA ALA A 5 16.99 -11.98 11.82
C ALA A 5 15.52 -12.19 12.24
N LYS A 6 14.60 -11.30 11.84
CA LYS A 6 13.16 -11.41 12.12
C LYS A 6 12.44 -12.34 11.15
N ILE A 7 12.88 -12.37 9.90
CA ILE A 7 12.29 -13.18 8.83
C ILE A 7 12.71 -14.65 8.96
N LYS A 8 13.97 -14.94 9.35
CA LYS A 8 14.52 -16.32 9.47
C LYS A 8 14.19 -17.22 8.27
N SER A 9 14.13 -16.66 7.06
CA SER A 9 13.70 -17.34 5.83
C SER A 9 12.33 -18.03 5.90
N ASN A 10 11.42 -17.57 6.76
CA ASN A 10 10.07 -18.12 6.87
C ASN A 10 9.13 -17.37 5.91
N PRO A 11 8.57 -18.04 4.87
CA PRO A 11 7.70 -17.40 3.88
C PRO A 11 6.48 -16.70 4.51
N LYS A 12 5.81 -17.34 5.49
CA LYS A 12 4.66 -16.74 6.22
C LYS A 12 5.03 -15.42 6.86
N LYS A 13 6.18 -15.39 7.57
CA LYS A 13 6.66 -14.15 8.21
C LYS A 13 7.00 -13.09 7.16
N LEU A 14 7.65 -13.48 6.07
CA LEU A 14 8.01 -12.55 4.99
C LEU A 14 6.77 -11.88 4.39
N CYS A 15 5.74 -12.66 4.04
CA CYS A 15 4.44 -12.18 3.57
C CYS A 15 3.80 -11.21 4.57
N SER A 16 3.77 -11.57 5.86
CA SER A 16 3.17 -10.72 6.88
C SER A 16 3.94 -9.42 7.10
N TYR A 17 5.27 -9.44 7.00
CA TYR A 17 6.09 -8.25 7.19
C TYR A 17 5.99 -7.29 6.00
N SER A 18 6.02 -7.79 4.76
CA SER A 18 5.88 -6.95 3.58
C SER A 18 4.52 -6.26 3.54
N LEU A 19 3.47 -7.00 3.89
CA LEU A 19 2.12 -6.45 3.94
C LEU A 19 1.94 -5.39 5.02
N LYS A 20 2.44 -5.64 6.24
CA LYS A 20 2.44 -4.63 7.31
C LYS A 20 3.24 -3.38 6.92
N PHE A 21 4.33 -3.56 6.18
CA PHE A 21 5.14 -2.46 5.70
C PHE A 21 4.40 -1.61 4.66
N ALA A 22 3.74 -2.24 3.68
CA ALA A 22 2.89 -1.56 2.71
C ALA A 22 1.72 -0.82 3.37
N LEU A 23 0.97 -1.49 4.26
CA LEU A 23 -0.15 -0.89 4.97
C LEU A 23 0.27 0.32 5.82
N ALA A 24 1.43 0.24 6.48
CA ALA A 24 1.99 1.36 7.23
C ALA A 24 2.38 2.53 6.31
N ALA A 25 2.98 2.24 5.15
CA ALA A 25 3.31 3.27 4.17
C ALA A 25 2.05 4.00 3.66
N ALA A 26 1.00 3.26 3.29
CA ALA A 26 -0.26 3.83 2.82
C ALA A 26 -0.93 4.68 3.92
N SER A 27 -1.00 4.15 5.14
CA SER A 27 -1.56 4.86 6.30
C SER A 27 -0.81 6.15 6.61
N ASP A 28 0.53 6.14 6.52
CA ASP A 28 1.35 7.33 6.75
C ASP A 28 1.21 8.36 5.62
N ALA A 29 1.07 7.92 4.37
CA ALA A 29 0.80 8.78 3.23
C ALA A 29 -0.57 9.45 3.35
N TYR A 30 -1.63 8.69 3.68
CA TYR A 30 -2.96 9.22 3.95
C TYR A 30 -2.95 10.31 5.04
N LYS A 31 -2.29 10.03 6.17
CA LYS A 31 -2.12 11.03 7.25
C LYS A 31 -1.36 12.27 6.78
N THR A 32 -0.37 12.08 5.90
CA THR A 32 0.42 13.18 5.33
C THR A 32 -0.47 14.06 4.45
N VAL A 33 -1.29 13.49 3.57
CA VAL A 33 -2.27 14.25 2.76
C VAL A 33 -3.23 15.03 3.64
N VAL A 34 -3.84 14.37 4.63
CA VAL A 34 -4.76 15.02 5.58
C VAL A 34 -4.08 16.18 6.33
N LYS A 35 -2.79 16.03 6.66
CA LYS A 35 -2.02 17.09 7.32
C LYS A 35 -1.72 18.24 6.37
N ILE A 36 -1.34 17.96 5.12
CA ILE A 36 -1.10 19.00 4.11
C ILE A 36 -2.38 19.79 3.86
N GLY A 37 -3.53 19.12 3.70
CA GLY A 37 -4.84 19.75 3.47
C GLY A 37 -5.30 20.74 4.54
N LYS A 38 -4.71 20.69 5.75
CA LYS A 38 -4.96 21.65 6.84
C LYS A 38 -4.03 22.86 6.83
N SER A 39 -3.08 22.91 5.90
CA SER A 39 -2.10 24.00 5.80
C SER A 39 -2.74 25.27 5.22
N LYS A 40 -2.27 26.42 5.66
CA LYS A 40 -2.63 27.71 5.05
C LYS A 40 -1.90 27.90 3.73
N GLY A 41 -2.47 28.70 2.83
CA GLY A 41 -1.82 29.07 1.56
C GLY A 41 -1.96 28.04 0.43
N LEU A 42 -2.83 27.04 0.59
CA LEU A 42 -3.20 26.12 -0.50
C LEU A 42 -4.07 26.84 -1.53
N THR A 43 -3.70 26.71 -2.79
CA THR A 43 -4.52 27.15 -3.94
C THR A 43 -5.76 26.27 -4.09
N THR A 44 -6.66 26.66 -4.99
CA THR A 44 -7.82 25.81 -5.33
C THR A 44 -7.36 24.49 -5.95
N THR A 45 -6.38 24.52 -6.85
CA THR A 45 -5.78 23.33 -7.47
C THR A 45 -5.13 22.42 -6.44
N ASP A 46 -4.36 22.97 -5.49
CA ASP A 46 -3.76 22.18 -4.40
C ASP A 46 -4.83 21.42 -3.61
N LYS A 47 -5.97 22.06 -3.31
CA LYS A 47 -7.04 21.44 -2.55
C LYS A 47 -7.76 20.33 -3.32
N ALA A 48 -7.94 20.50 -4.63
CA ALA A 48 -8.53 19.48 -5.50
C ALA A 48 -7.63 18.24 -5.55
N VAL A 49 -6.35 18.42 -5.92
CA VAL A 49 -5.36 17.33 -5.97
C VAL A 49 -5.22 16.64 -4.60
N LEU A 50 -5.25 17.38 -3.49
CA LEU A 50 -5.21 16.76 -2.15
C LEU A 50 -6.47 15.96 -1.82
N ALA A 51 -7.64 16.35 -2.34
CA ALA A 51 -8.87 15.61 -2.10
C ALA A 51 -8.87 14.30 -2.89
N ASP A 52 -8.48 14.36 -4.16
CA ASP A 52 -8.43 13.19 -5.04
C ASP A 52 -7.37 12.20 -4.54
N CYS A 53 -6.13 12.64 -4.32
CA CYS A 53 -5.09 11.84 -3.68
C CYS A 53 -5.47 11.28 -2.30
N LYS A 54 -6.27 12.01 -1.51
CA LYS A 54 -6.71 11.52 -0.20
C LYS A 54 -7.61 10.31 -0.35
N ASP A 55 -8.47 10.32 -1.36
CA ASP A 55 -9.44 9.27 -1.58
C ASP A 55 -8.74 8.04 -2.20
N SER A 56 -7.85 8.22 -3.18
CA SER A 56 -6.99 7.11 -3.67
C SER A 56 -6.17 6.46 -2.55
N LEU A 57 -5.52 7.25 -1.68
CA LEU A 57 -4.74 6.69 -0.57
C LEU A 57 -5.60 6.03 0.51
N LYS A 58 -6.87 6.43 0.64
CA LYS A 58 -7.82 5.77 1.54
C LYS A 58 -8.18 4.40 0.99
N ASP A 59 -8.46 4.33 -0.31
CA ASP A 59 -8.79 3.08 -1.00
C ASP A 59 -7.61 2.11 -0.94
N SER A 60 -6.37 2.59 -1.19
CA SER A 60 -5.16 1.78 -0.98
C SER A 60 -5.01 1.22 0.44
N VAL A 61 -5.39 1.99 1.47
CA VAL A 61 -5.37 1.51 2.87
C VAL A 61 -6.41 0.40 3.07
N GLU A 62 -7.61 0.57 2.53
CA GLU A 62 -8.71 -0.41 2.62
C GLU A 62 -8.34 -1.71 1.90
N GLU A 63 -7.75 -1.63 0.72
CA GLU A 63 -7.30 -2.78 -0.07
C GLU A 63 -6.14 -3.54 0.60
N LEU A 64 -5.15 -2.82 1.13
CA LEU A 64 -4.05 -3.45 1.88
C LEU A 64 -4.55 -4.07 3.20
N GLN A 65 -5.63 -3.56 3.76
CA GLN A 65 -6.31 -4.17 4.90
C GLN A 65 -7.04 -5.47 4.49
N GLN A 66 -7.68 -5.51 3.31
CA GLN A 66 -8.24 -6.74 2.73
C GLN A 66 -7.17 -7.81 2.46
N CYS A 67 -6.01 -7.42 1.89
CA CYS A 67 -4.86 -8.32 1.77
C CYS A 67 -4.48 -8.92 3.13
N LYS A 68 -4.54 -8.13 4.20
CA LYS A 68 -4.15 -8.56 5.55
C LYS A 68 -5.12 -9.57 6.12
N GLU A 69 -6.40 -9.39 5.86
CA GLU A 69 -7.45 -10.31 6.29
C GLU A 69 -7.35 -11.66 5.56
N ALA A 70 -7.11 -11.64 4.25
CA ALA A 70 -6.84 -12.86 3.48
C ALA A 70 -5.55 -13.58 3.95
N LEU A 71 -4.47 -12.84 4.21
CA LEU A 71 -3.25 -13.47 4.71
C LEU A 71 -3.45 -14.05 6.13
N ASP A 72 -4.22 -13.37 6.98
CA ASP A 72 -4.58 -13.87 8.30
C ASP A 72 -5.44 -15.13 8.21
N SER A 73 -6.39 -15.22 7.25
CA SER A 73 -7.25 -16.40 7.08
C SER A 73 -6.44 -17.64 6.68
N ILE A 74 -5.46 -17.49 5.77
CA ILE A 74 -4.51 -18.54 5.40
C ILE A 74 -3.73 -19.02 6.64
N ASN A 75 -3.32 -18.11 7.52
CA ASN A 75 -2.44 -18.40 8.65
C ASN A 75 -3.15 -18.95 9.90
N ARG A 76 -4.43 -18.65 10.12
CA ARG A 76 -5.18 -19.07 11.32
C ARG A 76 -5.56 -20.54 11.31
N ASN A 77 -5.80 -21.09 10.13
CA ASN A 77 -6.35 -22.43 9.99
C ASN A 77 -5.23 -23.42 9.63
N ASN A 78 -4.92 -24.32 10.56
CA ASN A 78 -4.04 -25.48 10.29
C ASN A 78 -4.67 -26.47 9.28
N SER A 79 -5.93 -26.23 8.89
CA SER A 79 -6.73 -27.03 7.97
C SER A 79 -7.15 -26.27 6.71
N THR A 80 -6.57 -25.10 6.41
CA THR A 80 -6.81 -24.42 5.13
C THR A 80 -6.42 -25.35 3.99
N SER A 81 -7.34 -25.63 3.08
CA SER A 81 -7.02 -26.42 1.89
C SER A 81 -6.05 -25.64 1.00
N SER A 82 -5.26 -26.34 0.18
CA SER A 82 -4.37 -25.68 -0.79
C SER A 82 -5.16 -24.78 -1.76
N ASP A 83 -6.38 -25.17 -2.12
CA ASP A 83 -7.22 -24.38 -3.03
C ASP A 83 -7.74 -23.09 -2.37
N GLU A 84 -8.14 -23.14 -1.10
CA GLU A 84 -8.51 -21.94 -0.34
C GLU A 84 -7.30 -21.01 -0.18
N ALA A 85 -6.11 -21.56 0.13
CA ALA A 85 -4.90 -20.78 0.26
C ALA A 85 -4.50 -20.08 -1.06
N LYS A 86 -4.65 -20.77 -2.20
CA LYS A 86 -4.44 -20.19 -3.53
C LYS A 86 -5.45 -19.10 -3.82
N PHE A 87 -6.74 -19.35 -3.56
CA PHE A 87 -7.80 -18.37 -3.77
C PHE A 87 -7.54 -17.07 -2.98
N GLN A 88 -7.22 -17.20 -1.70
CA GLN A 88 -6.87 -16.04 -0.86
C GLN A 88 -5.59 -15.35 -1.34
N THR A 89 -4.63 -16.09 -1.88
CA THR A 89 -3.41 -15.51 -2.46
C THR A 89 -3.69 -14.71 -3.73
N GLU A 90 -4.59 -15.17 -4.61
CA GLU A 90 -5.01 -14.41 -5.79
C GLU A 90 -5.79 -13.14 -5.41
N ASN A 91 -6.62 -13.19 -4.37
CA ASN A 91 -7.25 -11.99 -3.82
C ASN A 91 -6.21 -10.99 -3.31
N ILE A 92 -5.19 -11.44 -2.58
CA ILE A 92 -4.08 -10.57 -2.13
C ILE A 92 -3.39 -9.90 -3.33
N LYS A 93 -3.14 -10.63 -4.42
CA LYS A 93 -2.53 -10.04 -5.63
C LYS A 93 -3.42 -8.98 -6.26
N THR A 94 -4.72 -9.24 -6.31
CA THR A 94 -5.71 -8.31 -6.87
C THR A 94 -5.72 -7.00 -6.10
N TRP A 95 -5.92 -7.05 -4.79
CA TRP A 95 -5.97 -5.85 -3.94
C TRP A 95 -4.62 -5.13 -3.85
N ALA A 96 -3.50 -5.86 -3.86
CA ALA A 96 -2.18 -5.22 -3.88
C ALA A 96 -1.90 -4.52 -5.23
N SER A 97 -2.46 -5.00 -6.34
CA SER A 97 -2.34 -4.37 -7.66
C SER A 97 -3.26 -3.15 -7.79
N ALA A 98 -4.44 -3.21 -7.16
CA ALA A 98 -5.35 -2.08 -7.07
C ALA A 98 -4.71 -0.92 -6.26
N ALA A 99 -4.11 -1.23 -5.11
CA ALA A 99 -3.44 -0.21 -4.28
C ALA A 99 -2.31 0.47 -5.04
N LEU A 100 -1.54 -0.31 -5.83
CA LEU A 100 -0.51 0.24 -6.69
C LEU A 100 -1.07 1.17 -7.78
N THR A 101 -2.26 0.88 -8.31
CA THR A 101 -2.94 1.69 -9.33
C THR A 101 -3.46 3.01 -8.76
N ASP A 102 -4.05 2.97 -7.56
CA ASP A 102 -4.49 4.16 -6.84
C ASP A 102 -3.34 5.13 -6.56
N GLU A 103 -2.19 4.58 -6.18
CA GLU A 103 -0.99 5.37 -5.92
C GLU A 103 -0.42 5.99 -7.20
N TYR A 104 -0.45 5.27 -8.33
CA TYR A 104 -0.10 5.86 -9.64
C TYR A 104 -1.05 6.99 -10.02
N THR A 105 -2.35 6.82 -9.79
CA THR A 105 -3.35 7.87 -10.07
C THR A 105 -3.05 9.14 -9.27
N CYS A 106 -2.82 9.02 -7.95
CA CYS A 106 -2.45 10.17 -7.14
C CYS A 106 -1.10 10.79 -7.57
N HIS A 107 -0.12 9.98 -7.96
CA HIS A 107 1.16 10.50 -8.48
C HIS A 107 0.96 11.31 -9.76
N ASP A 108 0.16 10.80 -10.70
CA ASP A 108 -0.09 11.46 -11.98
C ASP A 108 -0.81 12.81 -11.78
N GLU A 109 -1.79 12.89 -10.87
CA GLU A 109 -2.43 14.16 -10.50
C GLU A 109 -1.44 15.21 -9.98
N ILE A 110 -0.42 14.80 -9.23
CA ILE A 110 0.63 15.70 -8.70
C ILE A 110 1.58 16.18 -9.82
N GLU A 111 1.79 15.35 -10.83
CA GLU A 111 2.68 15.65 -11.95
C GLU A 111 2.00 16.50 -13.03
N GLU A 112 0.72 16.25 -13.30
CA GLU A 112 -0.06 16.92 -14.34
C GLU A 112 -0.55 18.31 -13.92
N GLU A 113 -0.84 18.51 -12.64
CA GLU A 113 -1.41 19.76 -12.13
C GLU A 113 -0.37 20.77 -11.64
N LYS A 114 -0.73 22.06 -11.71
CA LYS A 114 0.09 23.18 -11.20
C LYS A 114 -0.04 23.31 -9.68
N VAL A 115 0.52 22.35 -8.95
CA VAL A 115 0.55 22.35 -7.49
C VAL A 115 1.76 23.09 -6.91
N GLY A 116 1.63 23.58 -5.68
CA GLY A 116 2.71 24.27 -4.98
C GLY A 116 3.93 23.36 -4.73
N PRO A 117 5.18 23.85 -4.89
CA PRO A 117 6.39 23.02 -4.85
C PRO A 117 6.62 22.31 -3.51
N THR A 118 6.23 22.96 -2.41
CA THR A 118 6.33 22.38 -1.06
C THR A 118 5.33 21.25 -0.84
N MET A 119 4.12 21.37 -1.40
CA MET A 119 3.11 20.31 -1.36
C MET A 119 3.59 19.15 -2.21
N LYS A 120 3.93 19.41 -3.48
CA LYS A 120 4.45 18.42 -4.43
C LYS A 120 5.54 17.55 -3.81
N LYS A 121 6.61 18.16 -3.32
CA LYS A 121 7.73 17.43 -2.70
C LYS A 121 7.32 16.50 -1.54
N LYS A 122 6.40 16.93 -0.68
CA LYS A 122 5.99 16.13 0.49
C LYS A 122 5.06 14.99 0.10
N LEU A 123 4.14 15.27 -0.81
CA LEU A 123 3.14 14.31 -1.24
C LEU A 123 3.79 13.24 -2.12
N ASP A 124 4.60 13.65 -3.09
CA ASP A 124 5.30 12.78 -4.02
C ASP A 124 6.20 11.76 -3.30
N ALA A 125 7.00 12.21 -2.32
CA ALA A 125 7.81 11.32 -1.49
C ALA A 125 6.98 10.30 -0.69
N SER A 126 5.74 10.65 -0.33
CA SER A 126 4.83 9.76 0.39
C SER A 126 4.24 8.72 -0.55
N VAL A 127 3.72 9.14 -1.71
CA VAL A 127 3.10 8.29 -2.73
C VAL A 127 4.11 7.27 -3.29
N VAL A 128 5.30 7.73 -3.69
CA VAL A 128 6.39 6.85 -4.17
C VAL A 128 6.78 5.79 -3.14
N LYS A 129 6.74 6.13 -1.85
CA LYS A 129 7.01 5.15 -0.78
C LYS A 129 5.95 4.07 -0.76
N VAL A 130 4.68 4.40 -0.97
CA VAL A 130 3.61 3.41 -1.04
C VAL A 130 3.80 2.52 -2.27
N SER A 131 4.08 3.09 -3.45
CA SER A 131 4.23 2.31 -4.71
C SER A 131 5.37 1.32 -4.67
N ARG A 132 6.49 1.72 -4.05
CA ARG A 132 7.60 0.80 -3.80
C ARG A 132 7.19 -0.30 -2.83
N SER A 133 6.43 0.01 -1.79
CA SER A 133 6.02 -0.96 -0.78
C SER A 133 4.98 -1.95 -1.31
N ALA A 134 4.01 -1.49 -2.11
CA ALA A 134 3.03 -2.33 -2.80
C ALA A 134 3.72 -3.24 -3.85
N SER A 135 4.68 -2.70 -4.60
CA SER A 135 5.50 -3.50 -5.53
C SER A 135 6.31 -4.59 -4.82
N ILE A 136 6.92 -4.26 -3.67
CA ILE A 136 7.63 -5.23 -2.82
C ILE A 136 6.68 -6.31 -2.30
N LEU A 137 5.47 -5.93 -1.88
CA LEU A 137 4.43 -6.86 -1.46
C LEU A 137 4.07 -7.83 -2.59
N LEU A 138 3.76 -7.33 -3.80
CA LEU A 138 3.44 -8.17 -4.96
C LEU A 138 4.57 -9.14 -5.30
N ALA A 139 5.82 -8.67 -5.32
CA ALA A 139 6.98 -9.52 -5.58
C ALA A 139 7.10 -10.65 -4.55
N ILE A 140 6.88 -10.34 -3.27
CA ILE A 140 6.91 -11.34 -2.19
C ILE A 140 5.74 -12.32 -2.29
N VAL A 141 4.53 -11.84 -2.64
CA VAL A 141 3.34 -12.66 -2.79
C VAL A 141 3.51 -13.66 -3.94
N ASN A 142 4.02 -13.19 -5.08
CA ASN A 142 4.29 -14.03 -6.24
C ASN A 142 5.40 -15.06 -5.97
N GLY A 143 6.46 -14.68 -5.26
CA GLY A 143 7.61 -15.58 -5.04
C GLY A 143 7.50 -16.53 -3.85
N TYR A 144 6.80 -16.12 -2.78
CA TYR A 144 6.89 -16.79 -1.48
C TYR A 144 5.54 -17.14 -0.87
N CYS A 145 4.48 -16.39 -1.17
CA CYS A 145 3.15 -16.64 -0.61
C CYS A 145 2.27 -17.53 -1.52
N SER A 146 2.65 -17.73 -2.78
CA SER A 146 1.92 -18.57 -3.75
C SER A 146 2.20 -20.08 -3.61
N ASN A 147 3.10 -20.48 -2.71
CA ASN A 147 3.55 -21.86 -2.51
C ASN A 147 3.01 -22.50 -1.21
N TYR A 148 1.81 -22.09 -0.76
CA TYR A 148 1.13 -22.73 0.38
C TYR A 148 0.47 -24.06 0.01
#